data_AF-A0A350V2R5-F1
#
_entry.id   AF-A0A350V2R5-F1
#
_cell.length_a   1.000
_cell.length_b   1.000
_cell.length_c   1.000
_cell.angle_alpha   90.00
_cell.angle_beta   90.00
_cell.angle_gamma   90.00
#
_symmetry.space_group_name_H-M   'P 1'
#
loop_
_entity.id
_entity.type
_entity.pdbx_description
1 polymer ?
#
loop_
_entity_poly.entity_id
_entity_poly.type
_entity_poly.pdbx_seq_one_letter_code
_entity_poly.pdbx_strand_id
1 'polypeptide(L)'
;MHTFVNRHIGPTEHEVKQMLDVIGAASVDDLMNQIVPPAIRLKNELKLSDALSEQELLQHLHEMASKNKMYRSYIGSGYYGTFTPTVILRNIMENPGWYTQYTPYQAEISQGRLEALLNYQTMVIDLTGLPVANASLLDEGTAAAEAMHVLFAARKPEKKKANKFLVSNRCLAQTIDVLRTRTEPIGVELVVSNISEAELTEDIFGIMVQYPAANGEVNDYKALFESAHAKGIFCVAAADIMSLVLLTPPGEFGADIAVGSTQRFGVPMGYGGPHAAYFACKDDFRRIMPGRIIGVSIDRLGNRAYRMALQTREQHIRREKATSNICTAQVLLAIMAGMYAVYHGPAGIKTIAERIHNFTAMLNNGLKKAGVNQKNKYFFDTLSIDTGSKEKSEELKKKFEAAKINVRYFDETFIGISLDETTTEKDVIEILNIFGAKATDSSSNGTSLPENLKRTTKFLQNPVFNVNHSETEMLRYMKRLENKDLSLNMSMIPLGSCTMKLNATTEMIPVTWPEFGTLHPFIPVEQAEGYSELFKGLESALSEITGLPAVSLQPNSGAQGEYAGLMVIREYHKSQGNAHRNVVIIPASAHGTNPASAVMAGMKVVV
;
A
#
# COMPACT_ATOMS: atom_id res chain seq x y z
N MET A 1 24.27 30.15 -15.44
CA MET A 1 23.68 28.95 -14.83
C MET A 1 22.19 28.96 -15.11
N HIS A 2 21.62 27.89 -15.64
CA HIS A 2 20.17 27.78 -15.86
C HIS A 2 19.48 27.52 -14.52
N THR A 3 18.54 28.39 -14.13
CA THR A 3 17.72 28.22 -12.92
C THR A 3 16.54 27.29 -13.22
N PHE A 4 16.22 26.36 -12.32
CA PHE A 4 15.14 25.38 -12.49
C PHE A 4 13.77 26.04 -12.71
N VAL A 5 13.53 27.21 -12.11
CA VAL A 5 12.28 27.97 -12.26
C VAL A 5 11.92 28.23 -13.73
N ASN A 6 12.92 28.46 -14.60
CA ASN A 6 12.72 28.70 -16.03
C ASN A 6 12.43 27.42 -16.83
N ARG A 7 12.52 26.24 -16.21
CA ARG A 7 12.06 24.95 -16.74
C ARG A 7 10.70 24.56 -16.20
N HIS A 8 10.43 24.92 -14.94
CA HIS A 8 9.18 24.60 -14.26
C HIS A 8 8.01 25.49 -14.69
N ILE A 9 8.24 26.80 -14.81
CA ILE A 9 7.23 27.78 -15.21
C ILE A 9 7.24 27.89 -16.74
N GLY A 10 6.09 27.57 -17.36
CA GLY A 10 5.95 27.58 -18.81
C GLY A 10 6.06 28.99 -19.43
N PRO A 11 5.25 29.97 -18.99
CA PRO A 11 5.27 31.31 -19.57
C PRO A 11 6.60 32.03 -19.37
N THR A 12 7.14 32.56 -20.47
CA THR A 12 8.29 33.48 -20.50
C THR A 12 7.89 34.87 -20.02
N GLU A 13 8.88 35.73 -19.71
CA GLU A 13 8.61 37.14 -19.34
C GLU A 13 7.78 37.90 -20.40
N HIS A 14 8.02 37.61 -21.68
CA HIS A 14 7.26 38.21 -22.77
C HIS A 14 5.79 37.75 -22.77
N GLU A 15 5.54 36.45 -22.62
CA GLU A 15 4.19 35.89 -22.55
C GLU A 15 3.46 36.36 -21.27
N VAL A 16 4.16 36.45 -20.14
CA VAL A 16 3.61 37.03 -18.90
C VAL A 16 3.13 38.46 -19.14
N LYS A 17 3.91 39.29 -19.84
CA LYS A 17 3.48 40.64 -20.20
C LYS A 17 2.22 40.64 -21.07
N GLN A 18 2.16 39.78 -22.09
CA GLN A 18 0.97 39.66 -22.95
C GLN A 18 -0.27 39.22 -22.15
N MET A 19 -0.13 38.27 -21.22
CA MET A 19 -1.23 37.85 -20.35
C MET A 19 -1.69 38.99 -19.43
N LEU A 20 -0.75 39.73 -18.85
CA LEU A 20 -1.03 40.88 -17.99
C LEU A 20 -1.78 42.00 -18.73
N ASP A 21 -1.40 42.27 -19.98
CA ASP A 21 -2.09 43.24 -20.84
C ASP A 21 -3.56 42.85 -21.09
N VAL A 22 -3.84 41.56 -21.29
CA VAL A 22 -5.22 41.04 -21.45
C VAL A 22 -6.02 41.12 -20.15
N ILE A 23 -5.39 40.80 -19.02
CA ILE A 23 -6.02 40.83 -17.69
C ILE A 23 -6.25 42.29 -17.23
N GLY A 24 -5.45 43.23 -17.71
CA GLY A 24 -5.47 44.64 -17.30
C GLY A 24 -4.68 44.92 -16.02
N ALA A 25 -3.62 44.14 -15.75
CA ALA A 25 -2.72 44.34 -14.60
C ALA A 25 -1.34 44.83 -15.07
N ALA A 26 -0.72 45.75 -14.31
CA ALA A 26 0.56 46.35 -14.69
C ALA A 26 1.78 45.43 -14.43
N SER A 27 1.64 44.48 -13.50
CA SER A 27 2.66 43.51 -13.12
C SER A 27 2.03 42.30 -12.42
N VAL A 28 2.81 41.24 -12.19
CA VAL A 28 2.37 40.10 -11.36
C VAL A 28 2.05 40.55 -9.93
N ASP A 29 2.83 41.49 -9.38
CA ASP A 29 2.53 42.05 -8.05
C ASP A 29 1.23 42.84 -8.00
N ASP A 30 0.94 43.63 -9.04
CA ASP A 30 -0.33 44.33 -9.18
C ASP A 30 -1.49 43.33 -9.27
N LEU A 31 -1.35 42.28 -10.09
CA LEU A 31 -2.34 41.20 -10.17
C LEU A 31 -2.56 40.52 -8.82
N MET A 32 -1.49 40.21 -8.07
CA MET A 32 -1.62 39.61 -6.73
C MET A 32 -2.28 40.56 -5.74
N ASN A 33 -2.03 41.87 -5.81
CA ASN A 33 -2.70 42.87 -4.97
C ASN A 33 -4.21 42.99 -5.26
N GLN A 34 -4.63 42.71 -6.49
CA GLN A 34 -6.05 42.68 -6.87
C GLN A 34 -6.76 41.40 -6.41
N ILE A 35 -6.03 40.27 -6.30
CA ILE A 35 -6.61 38.95 -6.00
C ILE A 35 -6.52 38.56 -4.53
N VAL A 36 -5.33 38.69 -3.92
CA VAL A 36 -5.04 38.17 -2.57
C VAL A 36 -5.26 39.28 -1.53
N PRO A 37 -6.17 39.10 -0.56
CA PRO A 37 -6.41 40.13 0.45
C PRO A 37 -5.14 40.52 1.23
N PRO A 38 -4.83 41.82 1.38
CA PRO A 38 -3.59 42.26 2.04
C PRO A 38 -3.43 41.76 3.48
N ALA A 39 -4.55 41.55 4.18
CA ALA A 39 -4.56 41.09 5.58
C ALA A 39 -3.99 39.68 5.79
N ILE A 40 -3.95 38.84 4.74
CA ILE A 40 -3.47 37.45 4.80
C ILE A 40 -2.18 37.23 3.98
N ARG A 41 -1.65 38.27 3.32
CA ARG A 41 -0.41 38.18 2.56
C ARG A 41 0.79 38.12 3.51
N LEU A 42 1.76 37.26 3.21
CA LEU A 42 3.03 37.23 3.94
C LEU A 42 3.72 38.59 3.84
N LYS A 43 4.23 39.07 4.99
CA LYS A 43 4.95 40.35 5.08
C LYS A 43 6.43 40.23 4.70
N ASN A 44 6.98 39.04 4.87
CA ASN A 44 8.38 38.73 4.60
C ASN A 44 8.43 37.54 3.63
N GLU A 45 9.55 37.41 2.93
CA GLU A 45 9.83 36.23 2.12
C GLU A 45 9.95 34.96 2.99
N LEU A 46 9.72 33.80 2.36
CA LEU A 46 9.89 32.51 3.01
C LEU A 46 11.37 32.28 3.36
N LYS A 47 11.63 31.83 4.58
CA LYS A 47 12.97 31.48 5.06
C LYS A 47 13.37 30.08 4.66
N LEU A 48 13.55 29.87 3.35
CA LEU A 48 14.01 28.61 2.78
C LEU A 48 15.50 28.66 2.43
N SER A 49 16.12 27.50 2.27
CA SER A 49 17.49 27.40 1.75
C SER A 49 17.58 27.95 0.33
N ASP A 50 18.78 28.39 -0.05
CA ASP A 50 19.05 28.83 -1.42
C ASP A 50 18.69 27.76 -2.45
N ALA A 51 18.19 28.21 -3.61
CA ALA A 51 17.79 27.32 -4.68
C ALA A 51 19.01 26.59 -5.28
N LEU A 52 18.90 25.26 -5.38
CA LEU A 52 19.88 24.42 -6.07
C LEU A 52 19.58 24.37 -7.57
N SER A 53 20.62 24.28 -8.40
CA SER A 53 20.46 23.82 -9.78
C SER A 53 20.03 22.35 -9.83
N GLU A 54 19.53 21.89 -10.98
CA GLU A 54 19.12 20.50 -11.15
C GLU A 54 20.26 19.49 -10.84
N GLN A 55 21.49 19.83 -11.21
CA GLN A 55 22.65 18.98 -10.96
C GLN A 55 23.05 18.98 -9.48
N GLU A 56 23.05 20.15 -8.84
CA GLU A 56 23.31 20.26 -7.40
C GLU A 56 22.26 19.52 -6.58
N LEU A 57 20.98 19.55 -6.99
CA LEU A 57 19.93 18.78 -6.33
C LEU A 57 20.20 17.27 -6.38
N LEU A 58 20.56 16.73 -7.55
CA LEU A 58 20.86 15.30 -7.67
C LEU A 58 22.11 14.92 -6.85
N GLN A 59 23.15 15.75 -6.89
CA GLN A 59 24.34 15.51 -6.07
C GLN A 59 24.00 15.53 -4.57
N HIS A 60 23.25 16.53 -4.13
CA HIS A 60 22.82 16.66 -2.73
C HIS A 60 21.97 15.47 -2.27
N LEU A 61 20.99 15.07 -3.08
CA LEU A 61 20.16 13.90 -2.79
C LEU A 61 20.99 12.61 -2.79
N HIS A 62 21.98 12.48 -3.66
CA HIS A 62 22.85 11.30 -3.69
C HIS A 62 23.72 11.21 -2.43
N GLU A 63 24.30 12.34 -1.99
CA GLU A 63 25.03 12.43 -0.72
C GLU A 63 24.16 12.03 0.47
N MET A 64 22.91 12.51 0.50
CA MET A 64 21.94 12.13 1.52
C MET A 64 21.59 10.64 1.46
N ALA A 65 21.26 10.13 0.28
CA ALA A 65 20.91 8.73 0.06
C ALA A 65 22.05 7.78 0.46
N SER A 66 23.30 8.16 0.19
CA SER A 66 24.50 7.36 0.51
C SER A 66 24.71 7.10 2.02
N LYS A 67 24.03 7.86 2.89
CA LYS A 67 24.03 7.65 4.35
C LYS A 67 23.15 6.48 4.78
N ASN A 68 22.24 6.01 3.92
CA ASN A 68 21.44 4.83 4.18
C ASN A 68 22.29 3.55 4.10
N LYS A 69 22.08 2.61 5.02
CA LYS A 69 22.81 1.34 5.07
C LYS A 69 22.00 0.25 4.40
N MET A 70 22.55 -0.24 3.30
CA MET A 70 21.92 -1.25 2.44
C MET A 70 22.09 -2.67 2.99
N TYR A 71 21.33 -3.01 4.03
CA TYR A 71 21.34 -4.35 4.64
C TYR A 71 20.27 -5.25 3.99
N ARG A 72 20.57 -6.54 3.83
CA ARG A 72 19.57 -7.53 3.41
C ARG A 72 18.55 -7.67 4.54
N SER A 73 17.27 -7.48 4.25
CA SER A 73 16.24 -7.41 5.30
C SER A 73 15.23 -8.54 5.18
N TYR A 74 15.30 -9.49 6.12
CA TYR A 74 14.39 -10.63 6.26
C TYR A 74 13.39 -10.40 7.41
N ILE A 75 12.99 -9.15 7.66
CA ILE A 75 12.05 -8.77 8.72
C ILE A 75 10.63 -9.23 8.39
N GLY A 76 10.24 -9.22 7.11
CA GLY A 76 8.88 -9.50 6.66
C GLY A 76 7.90 -8.44 7.13
N SER A 77 6.95 -8.80 7.99
CA SER A 77 5.95 -7.86 8.51
C SER A 77 5.16 -7.11 7.41
N GLY A 78 4.88 -7.79 6.29
CA GLY A 78 4.13 -7.24 5.15
C GLY A 78 4.98 -6.60 4.05
N TYR A 79 6.31 -6.53 4.21
CA TYR A 79 7.24 -6.01 3.21
C TYR A 79 8.35 -7.02 2.95
N TYR A 80 8.59 -7.30 1.66
CA TYR A 80 9.50 -8.36 1.24
C TYR A 80 10.35 -7.88 0.06
N GLY A 81 11.60 -8.33 -0.02
CA GLY A 81 12.42 -8.11 -1.20
C GLY A 81 11.75 -8.69 -2.45
N THR A 82 11.79 -7.91 -3.54
CA THR A 82 11.28 -8.32 -4.85
C THR A 82 12.13 -7.73 -5.96
N PHE A 83 12.17 -8.40 -7.10
CA PHE A 83 12.77 -7.83 -8.31
C PHE A 83 11.68 -7.11 -9.10
N THR A 84 11.78 -5.79 -9.22
CA THR A 84 11.04 -5.06 -10.24
C THR A 84 11.60 -5.42 -11.61
N PRO A 85 10.83 -6.06 -12.52
CA PRO A 85 11.32 -6.35 -13.86
C PRO A 85 11.77 -5.04 -14.51
N THR A 86 13.01 -4.97 -15.00
CA THR A 86 13.61 -3.74 -15.51
C THR A 86 12.84 -3.14 -16.68
N VAL A 87 12.17 -4.00 -17.47
CA VAL A 87 11.25 -3.57 -18.53
C VAL A 87 10.05 -2.79 -17.97
N ILE A 88 9.51 -3.18 -16.81
CA ILE A 88 8.41 -2.49 -16.13
C ILE A 88 8.92 -1.22 -15.44
N LEU A 89 10.07 -1.29 -14.75
CA LEU A 89 10.71 -0.13 -14.12
C LEU A 89 10.87 1.01 -15.13
N ARG A 90 11.54 0.72 -16.25
CA ARG A 90 11.88 1.72 -17.26
C ARG A 90 10.67 2.24 -18.04
N ASN A 91 9.71 1.36 -18.37
CA ASN A 91 8.64 1.71 -19.31
C ASN A 91 7.30 2.04 -18.64
N ILE A 92 7.20 1.93 -17.31
CA ILE A 92 6.05 2.37 -16.52
C ILE A 92 6.48 3.36 -15.44
N MET A 93 7.29 2.94 -14.47
CA MET A 93 7.66 3.79 -13.32
C MET A 93 8.44 5.03 -13.76
N GLU A 94 9.37 4.87 -14.71
CA GLU A 94 10.22 5.93 -15.24
C GLU A 94 9.68 6.57 -16.53
N ASN A 95 8.45 6.23 -16.92
CA ASN A 95 7.83 6.73 -18.15
C ASN A 95 6.74 7.78 -17.86
N PRO A 96 6.92 9.06 -18.24
CA PRO A 96 5.92 10.10 -17.98
C PRO A 96 4.58 9.86 -18.68
N GLY A 97 4.55 9.02 -19.72
CA GLY A 97 3.29 8.55 -20.34
C GLY A 97 2.44 7.65 -19.44
N TRP A 98 2.93 7.24 -18.27
CA TRP A 98 2.22 6.42 -17.28
C TRP A 98 1.98 7.13 -15.94
N TYR A 99 2.86 8.04 -15.53
CA TYR A 99 2.78 8.69 -14.20
C TYR A 99 2.25 10.13 -14.22
N THR A 100 2.12 10.78 -15.37
CA THR A 100 1.69 12.20 -15.42
C THR A 100 0.19 12.39 -15.60
N GLN A 101 -0.53 11.38 -16.07
CA GLN A 101 -1.99 11.38 -16.07
C GLN A 101 -2.56 11.13 -14.68
N TYR A 102 -3.80 11.56 -14.48
CA TYR A 102 -4.51 11.37 -13.21
C TYR A 102 -5.64 10.33 -13.34
N THR A 103 -6.57 10.33 -12.38
CA THR A 103 -7.77 9.49 -12.37
C THR A 103 -8.43 9.45 -13.75
N PRO A 104 -8.83 8.26 -14.27
CA PRO A 104 -9.44 8.11 -15.59
C PRO A 104 -10.90 8.59 -15.63
N TYR A 105 -11.15 9.87 -15.30
CA TYR A 105 -12.47 10.50 -15.35
C TYR A 105 -13.05 10.50 -16.77
N GLN A 106 -12.20 10.77 -17.77
CA GLN A 106 -12.53 10.74 -19.19
C GLN A 106 -12.11 9.39 -19.77
N ALA A 107 -13.03 8.43 -19.80
CA ALA A 107 -12.71 7.03 -20.06
C ALA A 107 -12.17 6.78 -21.48
N GLU A 108 -12.67 7.51 -22.46
CA GLU A 108 -12.36 7.38 -23.88
C GLU A 108 -10.89 7.66 -24.19
N ILE A 109 -10.24 8.52 -23.41
CA ILE A 109 -8.81 8.89 -23.50
C ILE A 109 -7.99 8.30 -22.34
N SER A 110 -8.49 7.20 -21.76
CA SER A 110 -7.90 6.53 -20.60
C SER A 110 -8.00 5.01 -20.66
N GLN A 111 -8.27 4.44 -21.84
CA GLN A 111 -8.52 3.00 -21.98
C GLN A 111 -7.30 2.14 -21.64
N GLY A 112 -6.09 2.67 -21.77
CA GLY A 112 -4.84 1.99 -21.44
C GLY A 112 -4.74 1.66 -19.96
N ARG A 113 -4.73 2.69 -19.10
CA ARG A 113 -4.68 2.46 -17.64
C ARG A 113 -5.94 1.79 -17.08
N LEU A 114 -7.10 2.00 -17.70
CA LEU A 114 -8.32 1.27 -17.33
C LEU A 114 -8.17 -0.23 -17.60
N GLU A 115 -7.62 -0.63 -18.75
CA GLU A 115 -7.32 -2.04 -19.05
C GLU A 115 -6.30 -2.62 -18.07
N ALA A 116 -5.22 -1.88 -17.79
CA ALA A 116 -4.18 -2.31 -16.84
C ALA A 116 -4.74 -2.50 -15.41
N LEU A 117 -5.63 -1.62 -14.95
CA LEU A 117 -6.32 -1.76 -13.66
C LEU A 117 -7.32 -2.92 -13.65
N LEU A 118 -7.95 -3.22 -14.79
CA LEU A 118 -8.79 -4.41 -14.91
C LEU A 118 -7.95 -5.70 -14.84
N ASN A 119 -6.73 -5.70 -15.37
CA ASN A 119 -5.79 -6.81 -15.19
C ASN A 119 -5.42 -6.98 -13.71
N TYR A 120 -5.14 -5.88 -13.00
CA TYR A 120 -4.90 -5.91 -11.56
C TYR A 120 -6.09 -6.50 -10.79
N GLN A 121 -7.31 -6.04 -11.06
CA GLN A 121 -8.52 -6.59 -10.44
C GLN A 121 -8.68 -8.09 -10.72
N THR A 122 -8.45 -8.50 -11.98
CA THR A 122 -8.56 -9.91 -12.39
C THR A 122 -7.51 -10.77 -11.69
N MET A 123 -6.27 -10.28 -11.56
CA MET A 123 -5.19 -10.94 -10.82
C MET A 123 -5.56 -11.13 -9.35
N VAL A 124 -6.08 -10.09 -8.69
CA VAL A 124 -6.53 -10.17 -7.29
C VAL A 124 -7.70 -11.15 -7.15
N ILE A 125 -8.70 -11.09 -8.03
CA ILE A 125 -9.86 -12.01 -8.06
C ILE A 125 -9.38 -13.47 -8.14
N ASP A 126 -8.53 -13.78 -9.12
CA ASP A 126 -8.03 -15.13 -9.35
C ASP A 126 -7.20 -15.63 -8.16
N LEU A 127 -6.33 -14.79 -7.59
CA LEU A 127 -5.44 -15.20 -6.50
C LEU A 127 -6.18 -15.34 -5.17
N THR A 128 -7.17 -14.49 -4.88
CA THR A 128 -7.94 -14.54 -3.63
C THR A 128 -9.13 -15.51 -3.68
N GLY A 129 -9.58 -15.90 -4.87
CA GLY A 129 -10.78 -16.73 -5.06
C GLY A 129 -12.09 -15.97 -4.78
N LEU A 130 -12.06 -14.63 -4.74
CA LEU A 130 -13.23 -13.78 -4.49
C LEU A 130 -13.68 -13.08 -5.77
N PRO A 131 -15.00 -12.90 -6.00
CA PRO A 131 -15.54 -12.51 -7.31
C PRO A 131 -15.36 -11.03 -7.69
N VAL A 132 -15.08 -10.14 -6.73
CA VAL A 132 -14.97 -8.69 -6.99
C VAL A 132 -13.74 -8.14 -6.28
N ALA A 133 -12.95 -7.33 -6.98
CA ALA A 133 -11.84 -6.56 -6.41
C ALA A 133 -11.91 -5.10 -6.88
N ASN A 134 -11.36 -4.18 -6.08
CA ASN A 134 -11.25 -2.77 -6.43
C ASN A 134 -9.94 -2.43 -7.16
N ALA A 135 -9.81 -1.19 -7.60
CA ALA A 135 -8.64 -0.66 -8.30
C ALA A 135 -7.64 0.00 -7.32
N SER A 136 -7.32 -0.73 -6.26
CA SER A 136 -6.42 -0.45 -5.13
C SER A 136 -6.97 0.40 -3.97
N LEU A 137 -6.34 0.19 -2.81
CA LEU A 137 -6.35 1.04 -1.61
C LEU A 137 -4.93 1.50 -1.27
N LEU A 138 -4.78 2.20 -0.14
CA LEU A 138 -3.55 2.93 0.22
C LEU A 138 -2.43 2.03 0.76
N ASP A 139 -2.76 1.12 1.69
CA ASP A 139 -1.85 0.16 2.31
C ASP A 139 -2.67 -0.96 2.99
N GLU A 140 -2.00 -2.01 3.49
CA GLU A 140 -2.68 -3.16 4.09
C GLU A 140 -3.49 -2.81 5.34
N GLY A 141 -2.96 -1.93 6.21
CA GLY A 141 -3.62 -1.54 7.44
C GLY A 141 -4.92 -0.77 7.19
N THR A 142 -4.88 0.17 6.25
CA THR A 142 -6.06 0.92 5.82
C THR A 142 -7.05 0.02 5.08
N ALA A 143 -6.60 -0.94 4.25
CA ALA A 143 -7.48 -1.91 3.61
C ALA A 143 -8.21 -2.81 4.64
N ALA A 144 -7.52 -3.24 5.70
CA ALA A 144 -8.14 -3.97 6.80
C ALA A 144 -9.19 -3.13 7.56
N ALA A 145 -8.90 -1.86 7.81
CA ALA A 145 -9.88 -0.95 8.42
C ALA A 145 -11.10 -0.71 7.53
N GLU A 146 -10.91 -0.60 6.22
CA GLU A 146 -12.04 -0.52 5.27
C GLU A 146 -12.86 -1.81 5.28
N ALA A 147 -12.24 -2.98 5.42
CA ALA A 147 -12.97 -4.25 5.55
C ALA A 147 -13.86 -4.24 6.80
N MET A 148 -13.32 -3.77 7.93
CA MET A 148 -14.10 -3.57 9.15
C MET A 148 -15.30 -2.63 8.92
N HIS A 149 -15.10 -1.47 8.28
CA HIS A 149 -16.19 -0.52 7.99
C HIS A 149 -17.27 -1.12 7.07
N VAL A 150 -16.87 -1.83 6.01
CA VAL A 150 -17.79 -2.53 5.10
C VAL A 150 -18.66 -3.51 5.87
N LEU A 151 -18.06 -4.36 6.71
CA LEU A 151 -18.79 -5.36 7.49
C LEU A 151 -19.68 -4.72 8.56
N PHE A 152 -19.21 -3.65 9.20
CA PHE A 152 -20.00 -2.90 10.18
C PHE A 152 -21.24 -2.27 9.55
N ALA A 153 -21.13 -1.74 8.32
CA ALA A 153 -22.27 -1.24 7.55
C ALA A 153 -23.21 -2.37 7.09
N ALA A 154 -22.64 -3.53 6.73
CA ALA A 154 -23.35 -4.69 6.21
C ALA A 154 -24.02 -5.59 7.27
N ARG A 155 -23.84 -5.29 8.58
CA ARG A 155 -24.45 -6.07 9.67
C ARG A 155 -25.92 -6.38 9.40
N LYS A 156 -26.23 -7.68 9.47
CA LYS A 156 -27.59 -8.22 9.36
C LYS A 156 -28.50 -7.63 10.45
N PRO A 157 -29.84 -7.60 10.26
CA PRO A 157 -30.78 -7.07 11.25
C PRO A 157 -30.57 -7.65 12.66
N GLU A 158 -30.36 -8.96 12.75
CA GLU A 158 -30.12 -9.69 14.01
C GLU A 158 -28.82 -9.23 14.70
N LYS A 159 -27.81 -8.80 13.93
CA LYS A 159 -26.51 -8.32 14.39
C LYS A 159 -26.40 -6.80 14.49
N LYS A 160 -27.50 -6.04 14.39
CA LYS A 160 -27.42 -4.55 14.42
C LYS A 160 -26.86 -3.98 15.72
N LYS A 161 -26.97 -4.72 16.83
CA LYS A 161 -26.38 -4.33 18.12
C LYS A 161 -24.95 -4.85 18.33
N ALA A 162 -24.46 -5.74 17.47
CA ALA A 162 -23.12 -6.30 17.55
C ALA A 162 -22.07 -5.23 17.20
N ASN A 163 -21.21 -4.87 18.15
CA ASN A 163 -20.23 -3.80 18.04
C ASN A 163 -18.78 -4.26 18.22
N LYS A 164 -18.54 -5.57 18.40
CA LYS A 164 -17.19 -6.14 18.52
C LYS A 164 -16.65 -6.61 17.18
N PHE A 165 -15.41 -6.23 16.89
CA PHE A 165 -14.62 -6.76 15.78
C PHE A 165 -13.44 -7.55 16.35
N LEU A 166 -13.45 -8.87 16.14
CA LEU A 166 -12.45 -9.78 16.69
C LEU A 166 -11.28 -9.91 15.71
N VAL A 167 -10.06 -9.66 16.16
CA VAL A 167 -8.86 -9.71 15.34
C VAL A 167 -7.85 -10.65 15.96
N SER A 168 -7.28 -11.52 15.15
CA SER A 168 -6.18 -12.37 15.59
C SER A 168 -5.00 -11.52 16.07
N ASN A 169 -4.46 -11.84 17.25
CA ASN A 169 -3.19 -11.28 17.74
C ASN A 169 -1.98 -11.66 16.86
N ARG A 170 -2.18 -12.52 15.85
CA ARG A 170 -1.19 -12.90 14.85
C ARG A 170 -1.31 -12.10 13.55
N CYS A 171 -2.16 -11.07 13.50
CA CYS A 171 -2.10 -10.06 12.43
C CYS A 171 -0.85 -9.18 12.57
N LEU A 172 -0.49 -8.48 11.49
CA LEU A 172 0.61 -7.53 11.53
C LEU A 172 0.34 -6.42 12.55
N ALA A 173 1.36 -6.03 13.31
CA ALA A 173 1.21 -5.08 14.43
C ALA A 173 0.67 -3.73 13.94
N GLN A 174 1.23 -3.19 12.87
CA GLN A 174 0.77 -1.94 12.25
C GLN A 174 -0.65 -2.03 11.70
N THR A 175 -1.08 -3.21 11.23
CA THR A 175 -2.47 -3.43 10.79
C THR A 175 -3.43 -3.35 11.97
N ILE A 176 -3.07 -3.93 13.12
CA ILE A 176 -3.84 -3.83 14.36
C ILE A 176 -3.91 -2.37 14.84
N ASP A 177 -2.81 -1.61 14.76
CA ASP A 177 -2.79 -0.22 15.21
C ASP A 177 -3.65 0.71 14.34
N VAL A 178 -3.65 0.51 13.02
CA VAL A 178 -4.57 1.22 12.12
C VAL A 178 -6.03 0.84 12.42
N LEU A 179 -6.33 -0.44 12.67
CA LEU A 179 -7.66 -0.89 13.08
C LEU A 179 -8.11 -0.21 14.39
N ARG A 180 -7.27 -0.20 15.42
CA ARG A 180 -7.56 0.48 16.71
C ARG A 180 -7.93 1.95 16.49
N THR A 181 -7.14 2.63 15.66
CA THR A 181 -7.33 4.04 15.34
C THR A 181 -8.64 4.30 14.59
N ARG A 182 -9.07 3.35 13.76
CA ARG A 182 -10.28 3.46 12.91
C ARG A 182 -11.56 3.03 13.59
N THR A 183 -11.47 2.11 14.56
CA THR A 183 -12.63 1.60 15.29
C THR A 183 -13.07 2.55 16.41
N GLU A 184 -12.11 3.21 17.04
CA GLU A 184 -12.34 4.11 18.18
C GLU A 184 -13.36 5.24 17.90
N PRO A 185 -13.26 6.03 16.81
CA PRO A 185 -14.17 7.16 16.61
C PRO A 185 -15.62 6.74 16.33
N ILE A 186 -15.85 5.51 15.85
CA ILE A 186 -17.18 4.99 15.50
C ILE A 186 -17.75 4.05 16.58
N GLY A 187 -17.06 3.91 17.72
CA GLY A 187 -17.53 3.12 18.85
C GLY A 187 -17.51 1.60 18.61
N VAL A 188 -16.67 1.12 17.69
CA VAL A 188 -16.42 -0.31 17.50
C VAL A 188 -15.39 -0.76 18.54
N GLU A 189 -15.70 -1.81 19.27
CA GLU A 189 -14.77 -2.45 20.20
C GLU A 189 -13.88 -3.42 19.42
N LEU A 190 -12.58 -3.11 19.34
CA LEU A 190 -11.60 -4.00 18.74
C LEU A 190 -11.10 -4.99 19.79
N VAL A 191 -11.38 -6.28 19.59
CA VAL A 191 -10.91 -7.35 20.47
C VAL A 191 -9.75 -8.06 19.81
N VAL A 192 -8.55 -7.94 20.38
CA VAL A 192 -7.35 -8.62 19.86
C VAL A 192 -7.05 -9.84 20.72
N SER A 193 -7.11 -11.05 20.16
CA SER A 193 -6.91 -12.29 20.92
C SER A 193 -6.38 -13.45 20.08
N ASN A 194 -6.06 -14.57 20.73
CA ASN A 194 -5.84 -15.83 20.03
C ASN A 194 -7.17 -16.36 19.50
N ILE A 195 -7.42 -16.16 18.21
CA ILE A 195 -8.72 -16.47 17.60
C ILE A 195 -9.09 -17.96 17.65
N SER A 196 -8.11 -18.85 17.78
CA SER A 196 -8.35 -20.30 17.89
C SER A 196 -9.02 -20.69 19.22
N GLU A 197 -8.90 -19.84 20.23
CA GLU A 197 -9.42 -20.04 21.59
C GLU A 197 -10.55 -19.04 21.92
N ALA A 198 -10.83 -18.11 21.01
CA ALA A 198 -11.82 -17.06 21.25
C ALA A 198 -13.25 -17.59 21.17
N GLU A 199 -14.07 -17.20 22.15
CA GLU A 199 -15.51 -17.51 22.11
C GLU A 199 -16.21 -16.60 21.08
N LEU A 200 -16.92 -17.22 20.14
CA LEU A 200 -17.73 -16.50 19.14
C LEU A 200 -19.07 -16.09 19.76
N THR A 201 -19.14 -14.89 20.34
CA THR A 201 -20.32 -14.34 21.01
C THR A 201 -21.25 -13.57 20.05
N GLU A 202 -22.49 -13.31 20.50
CA GLU A 202 -23.52 -12.66 19.66
C GLU A 202 -23.22 -11.20 19.29
N ASP A 203 -22.43 -10.51 20.10
CA ASP A 203 -22.02 -9.11 19.94
C ASP A 203 -20.85 -8.90 18.97
N ILE A 204 -20.28 -9.99 18.44
CA ILE A 204 -19.28 -9.96 17.37
C ILE A 204 -19.99 -9.85 16.02
N PHE A 205 -19.56 -8.92 15.18
CA PHE A 205 -20.07 -8.78 13.81
C PHE A 205 -19.08 -9.23 12.74
N GLY A 206 -17.79 -9.24 13.06
CA GLY A 206 -16.76 -9.66 12.14
C GLY A 206 -15.54 -10.22 12.85
N ILE A 207 -14.86 -11.13 12.18
CA ILE A 207 -13.56 -11.67 12.57
C ILE A 207 -12.51 -11.40 11.49
N MET A 208 -11.26 -11.22 11.90
CA MET A 208 -10.13 -11.05 10.99
C MET A 208 -8.94 -11.92 11.38
N VAL A 209 -8.37 -12.60 10.39
CA VAL A 209 -7.14 -13.39 10.49
C VAL A 209 -6.10 -12.92 9.48
N GLN A 210 -4.84 -13.28 9.72
CA GLN A 210 -3.74 -13.07 8.77
C GLN A 210 -3.30 -14.42 8.17
N TYR A 211 -3.04 -14.46 6.88
CA TYR A 211 -2.77 -15.69 6.13
C TYR A 211 -1.65 -15.52 5.08
N PRO A 212 -0.42 -16.02 5.34
CA PRO A 212 0.08 -16.61 6.59
C PRO A 212 0.06 -15.61 7.74
N ALA A 213 0.09 -16.11 8.97
CA ALA A 213 0.18 -15.28 10.17
C ALA A 213 1.45 -14.42 10.18
N ALA A 214 1.46 -13.34 10.97
CA ALA A 214 2.62 -12.44 11.14
C ALA A 214 3.89 -13.16 11.62
N ASN A 215 3.75 -14.34 12.22
CA ASN A 215 4.85 -15.19 12.67
C ASN A 215 5.17 -16.35 11.69
N GLY A 216 4.57 -16.33 10.49
CA GLY A 216 4.84 -17.26 9.40
C GLY A 216 3.96 -18.51 9.35
N GLU A 217 3.13 -18.75 10.37
CA GLU A 217 2.29 -19.95 10.40
C GLU A 217 1.17 -19.92 9.37
N VAL A 218 0.98 -21.03 8.68
CA VAL A 218 -0.18 -21.27 7.82
C VAL A 218 -1.19 -22.12 8.60
N ASN A 219 -2.32 -21.52 9.00
CA ASN A 219 -3.39 -22.21 9.70
C ASN A 219 -4.56 -22.54 8.74
N ASP A 220 -5.30 -23.61 9.03
CA ASP A 220 -6.57 -23.89 8.36
C ASP A 220 -7.70 -23.14 9.08
N TYR A 221 -8.28 -22.15 8.41
CA TYR A 221 -9.35 -21.30 8.95
C TYR A 221 -10.76 -21.74 8.54
N LYS A 222 -10.90 -22.81 7.76
CA LYS A 222 -12.21 -23.21 7.20
C LYS A 222 -13.25 -23.47 8.30
N ALA A 223 -12.91 -24.31 9.28
CA ALA A 223 -13.82 -24.64 10.37
C ALA A 223 -14.17 -23.43 11.24
N LEU A 224 -13.21 -22.52 11.45
CA LEU A 224 -13.44 -21.27 12.18
C LEU A 224 -14.44 -20.37 11.43
N PHE A 225 -14.26 -20.21 10.12
CA PHE A 225 -15.13 -19.36 9.31
C PHE A 225 -16.53 -19.95 9.16
N GLU A 226 -16.66 -21.27 8.99
CA GLU A 226 -17.95 -21.96 9.00
C GLU A 226 -18.71 -21.73 10.32
N SER A 227 -18.02 -21.86 11.46
CA SER A 227 -18.59 -21.60 12.79
C SER A 227 -19.01 -20.13 12.99
N ALA A 228 -18.20 -19.18 12.50
CA ALA A 228 -18.53 -17.76 12.51
C ALA A 228 -19.76 -17.44 11.65
N HIS A 229 -19.84 -17.98 10.44
CA HIS A 229 -21.00 -17.79 9.57
C HIS A 229 -22.29 -18.39 10.13
N ALA A 230 -22.22 -19.54 10.80
CA ALA A 230 -23.36 -20.14 11.49
C ALA A 230 -23.95 -19.21 12.56
N LYS A 231 -23.14 -18.32 13.12
CA LYS A 231 -23.55 -17.27 14.06
C LYS A 231 -23.78 -15.91 13.41
N GLY A 232 -23.79 -15.82 12.08
CA GLY A 232 -23.99 -14.57 11.34
C GLY A 232 -22.83 -13.56 11.46
N ILE A 233 -21.63 -14.03 11.79
CA ILE A 233 -20.40 -13.23 11.88
C ILE A 233 -19.68 -13.28 10.53
N PHE A 234 -19.22 -12.13 10.03
CA PHE A 234 -18.47 -12.05 8.78
C PHE A 234 -16.97 -12.31 8.97
N CYS A 235 -16.27 -12.75 7.94
CA CYS A 235 -14.90 -13.24 8.02
C CYS A 235 -13.96 -12.51 7.04
N VAL A 236 -12.85 -11.98 7.55
CA VAL A 236 -11.81 -11.29 6.77
C VAL A 236 -10.49 -12.06 6.85
N ALA A 237 -9.80 -12.20 5.72
CA ALA A 237 -8.42 -12.66 5.66
C ALA A 237 -7.50 -11.57 5.11
N ALA A 238 -6.55 -11.08 5.92
CA ALA A 238 -5.41 -10.34 5.40
C ALA A 238 -4.37 -11.33 4.86
N ALA A 239 -4.23 -11.44 3.55
CA ALA A 239 -3.44 -12.50 2.93
C ALA A 239 -2.29 -11.98 2.06
N ASP A 240 -1.14 -12.65 2.15
CA ASP A 240 0.01 -12.33 1.29
C ASP A 240 -0.24 -12.84 -0.13
N ILE A 241 -0.21 -11.94 -1.11
CA ILE A 241 -0.59 -12.24 -2.50
C ILE A 241 0.31 -13.31 -3.16
N MET A 242 1.59 -13.41 -2.78
CA MET A 242 2.54 -14.40 -3.30
C MET A 242 2.30 -15.78 -2.68
N SER A 243 1.97 -15.84 -1.39
CA SER A 243 1.66 -17.09 -0.71
C SER A 243 0.44 -17.79 -1.33
N LEU A 244 -0.55 -17.02 -1.79
CA LEU A 244 -1.78 -17.53 -2.42
C LEU A 244 -1.52 -18.24 -3.76
N VAL A 245 -0.30 -18.18 -4.29
CA VAL A 245 0.11 -18.95 -5.47
C VAL A 245 0.21 -20.44 -5.14
N LEU A 246 0.60 -20.77 -3.90
CA LEU A 246 0.75 -22.16 -3.41
C LEU A 246 -0.30 -22.56 -2.38
N LEU A 247 -0.89 -21.59 -1.69
CA LEU A 247 -1.83 -21.80 -0.60
C LEU A 247 -3.29 -21.74 -1.05
N THR A 248 -4.15 -22.55 -0.41
CA THR A 248 -5.61 -22.49 -0.60
C THR A 248 -6.09 -21.05 -0.38
N PRO A 249 -6.72 -20.40 -1.37
CA PRO A 249 -7.02 -18.98 -1.28
C PRO A 249 -8.23 -18.68 -0.39
N PRO A 250 -8.34 -17.44 0.15
CA PRO A 250 -9.40 -17.05 1.09
C PRO A 250 -10.83 -17.36 0.67
N GLY A 251 -11.16 -17.20 -0.61
CA GLY A 251 -12.50 -17.52 -1.13
C GLY A 251 -12.87 -19.00 -0.97
N GLU A 252 -11.90 -19.91 -1.00
CA GLU A 252 -12.14 -21.36 -0.90
C GLU A 252 -12.36 -21.84 0.54
N PHE A 253 -11.81 -21.14 1.54
CA PHE A 253 -12.07 -21.42 2.96
C PHE A 253 -13.11 -20.49 3.59
N GLY A 254 -13.82 -19.71 2.77
CA GLY A 254 -15.05 -19.04 3.15
C GLY A 254 -14.95 -17.54 3.45
N ALA A 255 -13.79 -16.89 3.26
CA ALA A 255 -13.65 -15.46 3.53
C ALA A 255 -14.74 -14.63 2.83
N ASP A 256 -15.29 -13.62 3.52
CA ASP A 256 -16.20 -12.64 2.93
C ASP A 256 -15.43 -11.53 2.22
N ILE A 257 -14.26 -11.18 2.78
CA ILE A 257 -13.34 -10.15 2.28
C ILE A 257 -11.90 -10.67 2.42
N ALA A 258 -11.07 -10.43 1.41
CA ALA A 258 -9.61 -10.58 1.47
C ALA A 258 -8.93 -9.24 1.18
N VAL A 259 -7.90 -8.93 1.97
CA VAL A 259 -7.10 -7.70 1.85
C VAL A 259 -5.62 -8.01 1.95
N GLY A 260 -4.76 -7.11 1.51
CA GLY A 260 -3.31 -7.26 1.66
C GLY A 260 -2.55 -6.30 0.77
N SER A 261 -1.22 -6.36 0.82
CA SER A 261 -0.36 -5.62 -0.10
C SER A 261 -0.04 -6.41 -1.37
N THR A 262 0.05 -5.72 -2.51
CA THR A 262 0.65 -6.30 -3.74
C THR A 262 2.10 -5.86 -3.95
N GLN A 263 2.78 -5.34 -2.92
CA GLN A 263 4.15 -4.83 -2.99
C GLN A 263 5.13 -5.84 -3.62
N ARG A 264 5.13 -7.09 -3.13
CA ARG A 264 6.07 -8.12 -3.57
C ARG A 264 5.81 -8.68 -4.97
N PHE A 265 4.88 -8.08 -5.72
CA PHE A 265 4.74 -8.28 -7.16
C PHE A 265 5.48 -7.15 -7.89
N GLY A 266 6.80 -7.10 -7.73
CA GLY A 266 7.67 -6.22 -8.48
C GLY A 266 7.55 -4.73 -8.16
N VAL A 267 7.14 -4.35 -6.94
CA VAL A 267 7.18 -2.96 -6.47
C VAL A 267 8.22 -2.83 -5.34
N PRO A 268 9.19 -1.90 -5.40
CA PRO A 268 10.20 -1.75 -4.36
C PRO A 268 9.59 -1.43 -2.98
N MET A 269 10.25 -1.83 -1.89
CA MET A 269 9.75 -1.58 -0.51
C MET A 269 9.63 -0.10 -0.17
N GLY A 270 10.47 0.75 -0.74
CA GLY A 270 10.37 2.21 -0.68
C GLY A 270 10.35 2.79 0.74
N TYR A 271 10.96 2.09 1.70
CA TYR A 271 10.90 2.45 3.12
C TYR A 271 9.45 2.67 3.63
N GLY A 272 8.49 1.91 3.07
CA GLY A 272 7.09 1.92 3.46
C GLY A 272 6.12 2.15 2.31
N GLY A 273 6.56 2.66 1.16
CA GLY A 273 5.67 2.86 0.01
C GLY A 273 6.26 3.68 -1.12
N PRO A 274 5.44 3.97 -2.15
CA PRO A 274 4.02 3.61 -2.26
C PRO A 274 3.80 2.15 -2.71
N HIS A 275 2.72 1.51 -2.21
CA HIS A 275 2.29 0.17 -2.65
C HIS A 275 0.78 0.11 -2.82
N ALA A 276 0.29 -0.60 -3.83
CA ALA A 276 -1.14 -0.85 -3.95
C ALA A 276 -1.58 -1.94 -2.98
N ALA A 277 -2.47 -1.59 -2.05
CA ALA A 277 -3.21 -2.60 -1.30
C ALA A 277 -4.38 -3.12 -2.12
N TYR A 278 -4.60 -4.43 -2.09
CA TYR A 278 -5.75 -5.05 -2.71
C TYR A 278 -6.92 -5.16 -1.72
N PHE A 279 -8.12 -5.13 -2.26
CA PHE A 279 -9.35 -5.41 -1.53
C PHE A 279 -10.27 -6.22 -2.44
N ALA A 280 -10.60 -7.43 -2.04
CA ALA A 280 -11.52 -8.32 -2.73
C ALA A 280 -12.63 -8.79 -1.79
N CYS A 281 -13.84 -9.02 -2.32
CA CYS A 281 -14.97 -9.47 -1.51
C CYS A 281 -15.98 -10.29 -2.30
N LYS A 282 -16.92 -10.92 -1.59
CA LYS A 282 -18.14 -11.50 -2.17
C LYS A 282 -18.98 -10.42 -2.87
N ASP A 283 -19.69 -10.83 -3.91
CA ASP A 283 -20.48 -9.94 -4.79
C ASP A 283 -21.50 -9.09 -4.01
N ASP A 284 -22.06 -9.63 -2.92
CA ASP A 284 -23.01 -8.95 -2.03
C ASP A 284 -22.49 -7.61 -1.50
N PHE A 285 -21.18 -7.46 -1.33
CA PHE A 285 -20.56 -6.25 -0.79
C PHE A 285 -20.16 -5.23 -1.86
N ARG A 286 -20.32 -5.51 -3.16
CA ARG A 286 -19.85 -4.62 -4.26
C ARG A 286 -20.41 -3.20 -4.20
N ARG A 287 -21.64 -3.04 -3.68
CA ARG A 287 -22.32 -1.73 -3.57
C ARG A 287 -21.81 -0.87 -2.43
N ILE A 288 -21.06 -1.46 -1.50
CA ILE A 288 -20.46 -0.76 -0.36
C ILE A 288 -18.93 -0.85 -0.36
N MET A 289 -18.33 -1.42 -1.42
CA MET A 289 -16.88 -1.52 -1.58
C MET A 289 -16.21 -0.13 -1.57
N PRO A 290 -15.06 0.04 -0.91
CA PRO A 290 -14.29 1.29 -0.91
C PRO A 290 -13.55 1.49 -2.23
N GLY A 291 -13.33 2.75 -2.59
CA GLY A 291 -12.51 3.13 -3.74
C GLY A 291 -13.11 2.80 -5.11
N ARG A 292 -12.26 2.94 -6.13
CA ARG A 292 -12.64 2.83 -7.55
C ARG A 292 -12.77 1.36 -7.96
N ILE A 293 -13.67 1.06 -8.88
CA ILE A 293 -13.79 -0.27 -9.52
C ILE A 293 -13.83 -0.04 -11.02
N ILE A 294 -13.00 -0.74 -11.78
CA ILE A 294 -13.06 -0.75 -13.24
C ILE A 294 -14.06 -1.80 -13.68
N GLY A 295 -14.99 -1.39 -14.55
CA GLY A 295 -15.99 -2.26 -15.15
C GLY A 295 -15.90 -2.27 -16.66
N VAL A 296 -16.26 -3.40 -17.25
CA VAL A 296 -16.48 -3.55 -18.69
C VAL A 296 -17.83 -2.93 -19.05
N SER A 297 -17.86 -2.20 -20.15
CA SER A 297 -19.05 -1.58 -20.73
C SER A 297 -18.97 -1.64 -22.27
N ILE A 298 -19.86 -0.91 -22.93
CA ILE A 298 -19.90 -0.77 -24.39
C ILE A 298 -19.89 0.72 -24.77
N ASP A 299 -19.21 1.05 -25.87
CA ASP A 299 -19.25 2.40 -26.44
C ASP A 299 -20.51 2.62 -27.32
N ARG A 300 -20.64 3.81 -27.90
CA ARG A 300 -21.76 4.18 -28.78
C ARG A 300 -21.85 3.35 -30.08
N LEU A 301 -20.78 2.65 -30.45
CA LEU A 301 -20.69 1.81 -31.65
C LEU A 301 -20.86 0.32 -31.31
N GLY A 302 -21.08 -0.03 -30.04
CA GLY A 302 -21.21 -1.40 -29.57
C GLY A 302 -19.88 -2.11 -29.28
N ASN A 303 -18.74 -1.42 -29.34
CA ASN A 303 -17.45 -2.00 -29.02
C ASN A 303 -17.28 -2.14 -27.50
N ARG A 304 -16.56 -3.18 -27.08
CA ARG A 304 -16.17 -3.37 -25.67
C ARG A 304 -15.24 -2.22 -25.22
N ALA A 305 -15.60 -1.56 -24.12
CA ALA A 305 -14.83 -0.47 -23.52
C ALA A 305 -14.77 -0.60 -21.99
N TYR A 306 -13.88 0.14 -21.35
CA TYR A 306 -13.71 0.15 -19.90
C TYR A 306 -14.09 1.50 -19.30
N ARG A 307 -14.57 1.51 -18.06
CA ARG A 307 -14.83 2.74 -17.30
C ARG A 307 -14.78 2.50 -15.79
N MET A 308 -14.74 3.56 -15.00
CA MET A 308 -15.06 3.47 -13.58
C MET A 308 -16.54 3.12 -13.39
N ALA A 309 -16.81 2.08 -12.62
CA ALA A 309 -18.13 1.53 -12.36
C ALA A 309 -18.62 1.84 -10.93
N LEU A 310 -19.93 1.93 -10.77
CA LEU A 310 -20.59 2.17 -9.48
C LEU A 310 -20.05 3.41 -8.73
N GLN A 311 -19.74 4.48 -9.46
CA GLN A 311 -19.09 5.68 -8.93
C GLN A 311 -19.90 6.40 -7.86
N THR A 312 -21.22 6.17 -7.80
CA THR A 312 -22.07 6.74 -6.74
C THR A 312 -21.63 6.31 -5.34
N ARG A 313 -20.80 5.28 -5.17
CA ARG A 313 -20.20 4.92 -3.87
C ARG A 313 -19.19 5.95 -3.36
N GLU A 314 -18.55 6.70 -4.27
CA GLU A 314 -17.37 7.49 -3.98
C GLU A 314 -17.70 8.90 -3.44
N GLN A 315 -16.73 9.48 -2.74
CA GLN A 315 -16.82 10.77 -2.04
C GLN A 315 -17.30 11.94 -2.91
N HIS A 316 -16.92 11.96 -4.20
CA HIS A 316 -17.24 13.09 -5.09
C HIS A 316 -18.73 13.15 -5.46
N ILE A 317 -19.49 12.06 -5.26
CA ILE A 317 -20.94 12.02 -5.45
C ILE A 317 -21.66 11.97 -4.10
N ARG A 318 -21.26 11.05 -3.21
CA ARG A 318 -22.01 10.77 -1.97
C ARG A 318 -21.52 11.48 -0.73
N ARG A 319 -20.38 12.18 -0.77
CA ARG A 319 -19.87 13.02 0.32
C ARG A 319 -19.86 12.26 1.67
N GLU A 320 -20.53 12.76 2.71
CA GLU A 320 -20.65 12.12 4.04
C GLU A 320 -21.30 10.72 4.01
N LYS A 321 -22.01 10.37 2.92
CA LYS A 321 -22.66 9.06 2.73
C LYS A 321 -21.86 8.12 1.84
N ALA A 322 -20.64 8.50 1.45
CA ALA A 322 -19.76 7.65 0.66
C ALA A 322 -19.32 6.42 1.44
N THR A 323 -18.82 5.40 0.74
CA THR A 323 -18.35 4.16 1.38
C THR A 323 -17.01 4.33 2.10
N SER A 324 -16.22 5.32 1.70
CA SER A 324 -14.93 5.70 2.26
C SER A 324 -14.60 7.14 1.87
N ASN A 325 -13.64 7.76 2.56
CA ASN A 325 -13.09 9.08 2.19
C ASN A 325 -12.04 9.00 1.08
N ILE A 326 -11.61 7.81 0.65
CA ILE A 326 -10.53 7.65 -0.34
C ILE A 326 -10.83 8.36 -1.67
N CYS A 327 -9.82 9.04 -2.23
CA CYS A 327 -9.90 9.74 -3.52
C CYS A 327 -8.71 9.40 -4.42
N THR A 328 -7.52 9.91 -4.08
CA THR A 328 -6.25 9.37 -4.59
C THR A 328 -6.02 8.01 -3.96
N ALA A 329 -5.66 7.02 -4.78
CA ALA A 329 -5.26 5.68 -4.36
C ALA A 329 -3.88 5.36 -4.98
N GLN A 330 -3.56 4.10 -5.25
CA GLN A 330 -2.22 3.64 -5.65
C GLN A 330 -2.21 3.07 -7.07
N VAL A 331 -2.80 3.81 -8.02
CA VAL A 331 -3.05 3.34 -9.40
C VAL A 331 -1.78 2.91 -10.12
N LEU A 332 -0.71 3.72 -10.10
CA LEU A 332 0.54 3.39 -10.81
C LEU A 332 1.14 2.08 -10.28
N LEU A 333 1.07 1.86 -8.96
CA LEU A 333 1.64 0.69 -8.31
C LEU A 333 0.76 -0.56 -8.51
N ALA A 334 -0.56 -0.37 -8.61
CA ALA A 334 -1.49 -1.43 -9.00
C ALA A 334 -1.24 -1.87 -10.45
N ILE A 335 -0.94 -0.92 -11.35
CA ILE A 335 -0.54 -1.20 -12.73
C ILE A 335 0.78 -1.98 -12.74
N MET A 336 1.80 -1.56 -11.99
CA MET A 336 3.07 -2.29 -11.89
C MET A 336 2.86 -3.73 -11.42
N ALA A 337 2.08 -3.95 -10.35
CA ALA A 337 1.79 -5.29 -9.84
C ALA A 337 0.99 -6.15 -10.84
N GLY A 338 0.01 -5.56 -11.53
CA GLY A 338 -0.71 -6.24 -12.61
C GLY A 338 0.19 -6.61 -13.78
N MET A 339 1.14 -5.74 -14.12
CA MET A 339 2.14 -5.96 -15.19
C MET A 339 3.17 -7.01 -14.80
N TYR A 340 3.56 -7.09 -13.53
CA TYR A 340 4.37 -8.18 -12.98
C TYR A 340 3.67 -9.52 -13.22
N ALA A 341 2.38 -9.61 -12.90
CA ALA A 341 1.60 -10.83 -13.13
C ALA A 341 1.42 -11.15 -14.63
N VAL A 342 1.26 -10.13 -15.49
CA VAL A 342 1.22 -10.31 -16.96
C VAL A 342 2.54 -10.85 -17.49
N TYR A 343 3.67 -10.32 -17.02
CA TYR A 343 4.99 -10.66 -17.52
C TYR A 343 5.42 -12.08 -17.12
N HIS A 344 5.20 -12.44 -15.86
CA HIS A 344 5.58 -13.77 -15.35
C HIS A 344 4.54 -14.85 -15.70
N GLY A 345 3.26 -14.49 -15.81
CA GLY A 345 2.15 -15.42 -15.98
C GLY A 345 2.00 -16.40 -14.81
N PRO A 346 1.04 -17.33 -14.88
CA PRO A 346 0.79 -18.30 -13.81
C PRO A 346 2.00 -19.19 -13.53
N ALA A 347 2.73 -19.62 -14.56
CA ALA A 347 3.89 -20.49 -14.42
C ALA A 347 5.08 -19.77 -13.75
N GLY A 348 5.44 -18.57 -14.21
CA GLY A 348 6.57 -17.82 -13.68
C GLY A 348 6.36 -17.41 -12.22
N ILE A 349 5.17 -16.92 -11.87
CA ILE A 349 4.85 -16.57 -10.48
C ILE A 349 4.87 -17.82 -9.60
N LYS A 350 4.39 -18.96 -10.10
CA LYS A 350 4.49 -20.24 -9.38
C LYS A 350 5.93 -20.65 -9.13
N THR A 351 6.81 -20.56 -10.13
CA THR A 351 8.25 -20.83 -9.96
C THR A 351 8.87 -19.93 -8.90
N ILE A 352 8.50 -18.65 -8.86
CA ILE A 352 8.98 -17.70 -7.86
C ILE A 352 8.52 -18.12 -6.46
N ALA A 353 7.21 -18.38 -6.29
CA ALA A 353 6.66 -18.81 -5.00
C ALA A 353 7.27 -20.15 -4.52
N GLU A 354 7.44 -21.13 -5.41
CA GLU A 354 8.07 -22.42 -5.10
C GLU A 354 9.54 -22.23 -4.70
N ARG A 355 10.28 -21.37 -5.38
CA ARG A 355 11.68 -21.06 -5.04
C ARG A 355 11.80 -20.44 -3.66
N ILE A 356 10.96 -19.45 -3.33
CA ILE A 356 10.91 -18.83 -2.00
C ILE A 356 10.65 -19.90 -0.94
N HIS A 357 9.57 -20.68 -1.12
CA HIS A 357 9.19 -21.74 -0.19
C HIS A 357 10.28 -22.80 -0.01
N ASN A 358 10.94 -23.22 -1.11
CA ASN A 358 12.02 -24.20 -1.07
C ASN A 358 13.26 -23.69 -0.33
N PHE A 359 13.61 -22.41 -0.46
CA PHE A 359 14.69 -21.82 0.35
C PHE A 359 14.31 -21.72 1.82
N THR A 360 13.07 -21.39 2.15
CA THR A 360 12.58 -21.39 3.54
C THR A 360 12.58 -22.81 4.11
N ALA A 361 12.23 -23.82 3.30
CA ALA A 361 12.33 -25.22 3.67
C ALA A 361 13.77 -25.67 3.92
N MET A 362 14.71 -25.28 3.05
CA MET A 362 16.14 -25.52 3.21
C MET A 362 16.66 -24.90 4.52
N LEU A 363 16.29 -23.65 4.79
CA LEU A 363 16.62 -22.97 6.05
C LEU A 363 16.05 -23.74 7.25
N ASN A 364 14.76 -24.05 7.25
CA ASN A 364 14.09 -24.81 8.30
C ASN A 364 14.77 -26.16 8.58
N ASN A 365 15.11 -26.92 7.53
CA ASN A 365 15.74 -28.24 7.68
C ASN A 365 17.15 -28.14 8.27
N GLY A 366 17.95 -27.16 7.84
CA GLY A 366 19.27 -26.90 8.42
C GLY A 366 19.18 -26.49 9.90
N LEU A 367 18.24 -25.60 10.24
CA LEU A 367 17.99 -25.17 11.62
C LEU A 367 17.54 -26.36 12.51
N LYS A 368 16.58 -27.17 12.06
CA LYS A 368 16.11 -28.35 12.80
C LYS A 368 17.22 -29.37 13.04
N LYS A 369 18.08 -29.65 12.05
CA LYS A 369 19.24 -30.56 12.24
C LYS A 369 20.26 -30.02 13.23
N ALA A 370 20.39 -28.70 13.35
CA ALA A 370 21.24 -28.05 14.35
C ALA A 370 20.58 -27.95 15.74
N GLY A 371 19.37 -28.48 15.92
CA GLY A 371 18.64 -28.43 17.19
C GLY A 371 18.04 -27.06 17.51
N VAL A 372 17.93 -26.16 16.53
CA VAL A 372 17.29 -24.85 16.71
C VAL A 372 15.77 -25.03 16.82
N ASN A 373 15.17 -24.38 17.82
CA ASN A 373 13.75 -24.50 18.14
C ASN A 373 12.88 -23.62 17.22
N GLN A 374 12.63 -24.10 16.00
CA GLN A 374 11.68 -23.48 15.07
C GLN A 374 10.24 -23.90 15.42
N LYS A 375 9.32 -22.92 15.53
CA LYS A 375 7.96 -23.16 16.05
C LYS A 375 6.90 -23.46 15.01
N ASN A 376 7.05 -22.99 13.77
CA ASN A 376 5.96 -23.12 12.81
C ASN A 376 5.76 -24.55 12.37
N LYS A 377 4.51 -25.00 12.34
CA LYS A 377 4.17 -26.32 11.81
C LYS A 377 4.15 -26.28 10.29
N TYR A 378 3.46 -25.30 9.74
CA TYR A 378 3.43 -25.02 8.30
C TYR A 378 3.77 -23.55 8.05
N PHE A 379 4.48 -23.29 6.97
CA PHE A 379 4.95 -21.95 6.62
C PHE A 379 5.02 -21.80 5.10
N PHE A 380 4.92 -20.56 4.63
CA PHE A 380 5.28 -20.22 3.25
C PHE A 380 6.75 -19.82 3.18
N ASP A 381 7.06 -18.60 3.64
CA ASP A 381 8.39 -17.98 3.52
C ASP A 381 9.02 -17.56 4.85
N THR A 382 8.24 -17.62 5.94
CA THR A 382 8.59 -17.03 7.24
C THR A 382 8.71 -18.08 8.33
N LEU A 383 9.80 -18.02 9.09
CA LEU A 383 10.08 -18.90 10.24
C LEU A 383 10.14 -18.10 11.54
N SER A 384 9.54 -18.63 12.60
CA SER A 384 9.64 -18.19 13.99
C SER A 384 10.56 -19.12 14.77
N ILE A 385 11.60 -18.54 15.34
CA ILE A 385 12.68 -19.23 16.05
C ILE A 385 12.67 -18.77 17.51
N ASP A 386 12.55 -19.74 18.41
CA ASP A 386 12.71 -19.55 19.84
C ASP A 386 14.18 -19.76 20.21
N THR A 387 14.83 -18.69 20.69
CA THR A 387 16.24 -18.71 21.07
C THR A 387 16.47 -19.32 22.45
N GLY A 388 15.41 -19.61 23.21
CA GLY A 388 15.43 -20.18 24.56
C GLY A 388 15.84 -19.19 25.66
N SER A 389 16.61 -18.15 25.35
CA SER A 389 16.98 -17.09 26.28
C SER A 389 17.28 -15.75 25.57
N LYS A 390 17.21 -14.67 26.35
CA LYS A 390 17.54 -13.31 25.91
C LYS A 390 19.00 -13.19 25.47
N GLU A 391 19.92 -13.77 26.24
CA GLU A 391 21.36 -13.72 25.97
C GLU A 391 21.68 -14.34 24.60
N LYS A 392 20.99 -15.43 24.24
CA LYS A 392 21.16 -16.08 22.94
C LYS A 392 20.61 -15.23 21.80
N SER A 393 19.46 -14.59 22.01
CA SER A 393 18.87 -13.64 21.05
C SER A 393 19.81 -12.47 20.78
N GLU A 394 20.39 -11.88 21.84
CA GLU A 394 21.37 -10.79 21.74
C GLU A 394 22.68 -11.22 21.05
N GLU A 395 23.16 -12.44 21.31
CA GLU A 395 24.32 -13.01 20.60
C GLU A 395 24.05 -13.13 19.10
N LEU A 396 22.88 -13.67 18.72
CA LEU A 396 22.47 -13.79 17.33
C LEU A 396 22.29 -12.42 16.66
N LYS A 397 21.73 -11.44 17.39
CA LYS A 397 21.59 -10.07 16.91
C LYS A 397 22.91 -9.46 16.47
N LYS A 398 23.95 -9.58 17.30
CA LYS A 398 25.31 -9.11 16.96
C LYS A 398 25.87 -9.80 15.71
N LYS A 399 25.60 -11.11 15.53
CA LYS A 399 26.03 -11.86 14.34
C LYS A 399 25.29 -11.43 13.08
N PHE A 400 23.97 -11.22 13.16
CA PHE A 400 23.18 -10.70 12.05
C PHE A 400 23.62 -9.28 11.64
N GLU A 401 23.85 -8.40 12.61
CA GLU A 401 24.37 -7.05 12.37
C GLU A 401 25.75 -7.07 11.70
N ALA A 402 26.66 -7.94 12.18
CA ALA A 402 27.97 -8.13 11.56
C ALA A 402 27.88 -8.67 10.11
N ALA A 403 26.88 -9.49 9.82
CA ALA A 403 26.58 -10.00 8.48
C ALA A 403 25.77 -9.03 7.59
N LYS A 404 25.46 -7.83 8.10
CA LYS A 404 24.60 -6.84 7.44
C LYS A 404 23.24 -7.40 7.02
N ILE A 405 22.64 -8.17 7.93
CA ILE A 405 21.33 -8.79 7.79
C ILE A 405 20.39 -8.26 8.88
N ASN A 406 19.19 -7.86 8.51
CA ASN A 406 18.11 -7.57 9.44
C ASN A 406 17.14 -8.74 9.52
N VAL A 407 16.71 -9.08 10.72
CA VAL A 407 15.64 -10.05 11.01
C VAL A 407 14.66 -9.41 11.98
N ARG A 408 13.46 -9.99 12.10
CA ARG A 408 12.46 -9.50 13.05
C ARG A 408 12.77 -10.03 14.45
N TYR A 409 12.65 -9.19 15.46
CA TYR A 409 12.60 -9.61 16.87
C TYR A 409 11.17 -9.41 17.34
N PHE A 410 10.46 -10.49 17.67
CA PHE A 410 9.09 -10.39 18.19
C PHE A 410 9.10 -9.92 19.65
N ASP A 411 10.07 -10.42 20.41
CA ASP A 411 10.36 -10.09 21.80
C ASP A 411 11.83 -10.44 22.11
N GLU A 412 12.17 -10.59 23.39
CA GLU A 412 13.53 -10.89 23.84
C GLU A 412 14.01 -12.31 23.48
N THR A 413 13.13 -13.26 23.16
CA THR A 413 13.47 -14.67 22.91
C THR A 413 13.00 -15.21 21.55
N PHE A 414 12.21 -14.45 20.80
CA PHE A 414 11.68 -14.87 19.50
C PHE A 414 12.21 -14.04 18.33
N ILE A 415 12.79 -14.73 17.34
CA ILE A 415 13.28 -14.16 16.08
C ILE A 415 12.41 -14.64 14.91
N GLY A 416 12.06 -13.73 14.02
CA GLY A 416 11.38 -13.99 12.76
C GLY A 416 12.30 -13.80 11.56
N ILE A 417 12.33 -14.77 10.65
CA ILE A 417 13.10 -14.69 9.40
C ILE A 417 12.13 -14.94 8.24
N SER A 418 11.93 -13.92 7.41
CA SER A 418 11.05 -13.98 6.24
C SER A 418 11.90 -13.92 4.99
N LEU A 419 11.97 -15.01 4.22
CA LEU A 419 12.68 -15.04 2.96
C LEU A 419 11.81 -14.50 1.83
N ASP A 420 12.43 -14.18 0.70
CA ASP A 420 11.76 -13.50 -0.38
C ASP A 420 12.38 -13.80 -1.75
N GLU A 421 11.87 -13.16 -2.79
CA GLU A 421 12.29 -13.41 -4.18
C GLU A 421 13.78 -13.13 -4.42
N THR A 422 14.37 -12.20 -3.65
CA THR A 422 15.77 -11.80 -3.78
C THR A 422 16.73 -12.78 -3.11
N THR A 423 16.23 -13.66 -2.25
CA THR A 423 17.03 -14.63 -1.51
C THR A 423 17.73 -15.60 -2.47
N THR A 424 19.02 -15.83 -2.24
CA THR A 424 19.84 -16.82 -2.93
C THR A 424 20.23 -17.96 -2.00
N GLU A 425 20.74 -19.05 -2.56
CA GLU A 425 21.27 -20.16 -1.77
C GLU A 425 22.40 -19.72 -0.82
N LYS A 426 23.24 -18.77 -1.26
CA LYS A 426 24.31 -18.20 -0.43
C LYS A 426 23.76 -17.49 0.80
N ASP A 427 22.66 -16.76 0.64
CA ASP A 427 22.00 -16.08 1.76
C ASP A 427 21.48 -17.09 2.79
N VAL A 428 20.85 -18.18 2.33
CA VAL A 428 20.38 -19.25 3.21
C VAL A 428 21.53 -19.91 3.97
N ILE A 429 22.64 -20.20 3.29
CA ILE A 429 23.86 -20.75 3.92
C ILE A 429 24.42 -19.80 4.96
N GLU A 430 24.48 -18.50 4.65
CA GLU A 430 24.99 -17.48 5.58
C GLU A 430 24.11 -17.37 6.84
N ILE A 431 22.78 -17.36 6.68
CA ILE A 431 21.84 -17.40 7.81
C ILE A 431 22.05 -18.68 8.63
N LEU A 432 22.17 -19.85 8.01
CA LEU A 432 22.45 -21.10 8.72
C LEU A 432 23.76 -21.05 9.51
N ASN A 433 24.82 -20.48 8.92
CA ASN A 433 26.12 -20.32 9.58
C ASN A 433 26.04 -19.42 10.83
N ILE A 434 25.18 -18.40 10.83
CA ILE A 434 24.94 -17.53 12.01
C ILE A 434 24.42 -18.36 13.20
N PHE A 435 23.58 -19.36 12.93
CA PHE A 435 23.08 -20.32 13.93
C PHE A 435 24.06 -21.47 14.22
N GLY A 436 25.22 -21.54 13.55
CA GLY A 436 26.13 -22.69 13.63
C GLY A 436 25.58 -23.95 12.94
N ALA A 437 24.59 -23.80 12.06
CA ALA A 437 23.97 -24.86 11.30
C ALA A 437 24.66 -25.04 9.93
N LYS A 438 24.48 -26.21 9.32
CA LYS A 438 24.94 -26.49 7.95
C LYS A 438 23.76 -26.60 7.00
N ALA A 439 23.97 -26.20 5.76
CA ALA A 439 23.04 -26.50 4.68
C ALA A 439 22.87 -28.01 4.50
N THR A 440 21.67 -28.41 4.14
CA THR A 440 21.33 -29.80 3.86
C THR A 440 20.80 -29.86 2.44
N ASP A 441 21.06 -30.96 1.74
CA ASP A 441 20.46 -31.19 0.43
C ASP A 441 18.94 -30.96 0.48
N SER A 442 18.45 -30.18 -0.48
CA SER A 442 17.04 -29.79 -0.66
C SER A 442 16.10 -30.96 -0.95
N SER A 443 16.62 -32.20 -0.99
CA SER A 443 15.93 -33.43 -1.35
C SER A 443 15.23 -34.14 -0.17
N SER A 444 15.24 -33.57 1.05
CA SER A 444 14.52 -34.17 2.18
C SER A 444 13.05 -33.74 2.25
N ASN A 445 12.15 -34.73 2.17
CA ASN A 445 10.66 -34.74 2.21
C ASN A 445 9.97 -34.04 3.43
N GLY A 446 10.57 -33.04 4.06
CA GLY A 446 10.18 -32.54 5.40
C GLY A 446 9.26 -31.31 5.46
N THR A 447 8.80 -30.76 4.34
CA THR A 447 8.11 -29.45 4.29
C THR A 447 6.96 -29.41 3.30
N SER A 448 6.23 -30.52 3.10
CA SER A 448 5.02 -30.49 2.28
C SER A 448 3.90 -29.78 3.03
N LEU A 449 3.34 -28.72 2.44
CA LEU A 449 2.04 -28.19 2.84
C LEU A 449 1.01 -29.35 2.81
N PRO A 450 0.13 -29.48 3.83
CA PRO A 450 -0.89 -30.51 3.82
C PRO A 450 -1.91 -30.23 2.71
N GLU A 451 -2.56 -31.28 2.20
CA GLU A 451 -3.43 -31.19 1.01
C GLU A 451 -4.56 -30.14 1.16
N ASN A 452 -5.09 -29.93 2.37
CA ASN A 452 -6.12 -28.93 2.64
C ASN A 452 -5.61 -27.47 2.57
N LEU A 453 -4.30 -27.24 2.74
CA LEU A 453 -3.68 -25.92 2.65
C LEU A 453 -3.01 -25.66 1.30
N LYS A 454 -2.94 -26.67 0.43
CA LYS A 454 -2.31 -26.57 -0.88
C LYS A 454 -3.32 -26.13 -1.92
N ARG A 455 -2.97 -25.10 -2.68
CA ARG A 455 -3.77 -24.62 -3.81
C ARG A 455 -3.90 -25.71 -4.88
N THR A 456 -5.14 -25.98 -5.26
CA THR A 456 -5.47 -26.87 -6.39
C THR A 456 -6.11 -26.12 -7.55
N THR A 457 -6.71 -24.96 -7.29
CA THR A 457 -7.37 -24.13 -8.31
C THR A 457 -6.38 -23.40 -9.19
N LYS A 458 -6.70 -23.36 -10.49
CA LYS A 458 -5.95 -22.57 -11.47
C LYS A 458 -6.20 -21.08 -11.26
N PHE A 459 -5.22 -20.26 -11.65
CA PHE A 459 -5.27 -18.79 -11.60
C PHE A 459 -4.63 -18.20 -12.86
N LEU A 460 -4.93 -16.93 -13.15
CA LEU A 460 -4.39 -16.16 -14.28
C LEU A 460 -4.58 -16.88 -15.62
N GLN A 461 -5.76 -17.47 -15.81
CA GLN A 461 -6.10 -18.21 -17.04
C GLN A 461 -6.51 -17.28 -18.19
N ASN A 462 -6.77 -16.00 -17.91
CA ASN A 462 -7.06 -15.02 -18.95
C ASN A 462 -5.87 -14.89 -19.92
N PRO A 463 -6.10 -14.81 -21.25
CA PRO A 463 -5.03 -14.68 -22.23
C PRO A 463 -4.02 -13.56 -21.95
N VAL A 464 -4.44 -12.45 -21.33
CA VAL A 464 -3.54 -11.32 -21.02
C VAL A 464 -2.32 -11.75 -20.20
N PHE A 465 -2.46 -12.74 -19.32
CA PHE A 465 -1.38 -13.28 -18.48
C PHE A 465 -0.56 -14.39 -19.15
N ASN A 466 -0.84 -14.72 -20.41
CA ASN A 466 -0.27 -15.89 -21.10
C ASN A 466 0.35 -15.55 -22.47
N VAL A 467 0.36 -14.28 -22.89
CA VAL A 467 0.81 -13.85 -24.24
C VAL A 467 1.91 -12.78 -24.25
N ASN A 468 2.30 -12.23 -23.11
CA ASN A 468 3.25 -11.10 -23.05
C ASN A 468 4.49 -11.44 -22.18
N HIS A 469 5.06 -12.64 -22.35
CA HIS A 469 6.16 -13.12 -21.49
C HIS A 469 7.56 -12.77 -22.03
N SER A 470 7.71 -12.56 -23.34
CA SER A 470 8.96 -12.02 -23.85
C SER A 470 9.05 -10.52 -23.56
N GLU A 471 10.27 -10.03 -23.31
CA GLU A 471 10.48 -8.60 -23.06
C GLU A 471 9.97 -7.73 -24.23
N THR A 472 10.13 -8.19 -25.47
CA THR A 472 9.62 -7.49 -26.66
C THR A 472 8.09 -7.42 -26.69
N GLU A 473 7.38 -8.49 -26.35
CA GLU A 473 5.92 -8.47 -26.27
C GLU A 473 5.43 -7.58 -25.13
N MET A 474 6.10 -7.64 -23.99
CA MET A 474 5.78 -6.79 -22.83
C MET A 474 5.96 -5.30 -23.16
N LEU A 475 7.06 -4.93 -23.81
CA LEU A 475 7.29 -3.57 -24.32
C LEU A 475 6.16 -3.11 -25.23
N ARG A 476 5.78 -3.95 -26.20
CA ARG A 476 4.68 -3.64 -27.15
C ARG A 476 3.33 -3.54 -26.43
N TYR A 477 3.09 -4.37 -25.44
CA TYR A 477 1.84 -4.34 -24.68
C TYR A 477 1.71 -3.06 -23.87
N MET A 478 2.72 -2.72 -23.08
CA MET A 478 2.75 -1.48 -22.30
C MET A 478 2.63 -0.26 -23.22
N LYS A 479 3.38 -0.20 -24.32
CA LYS A 479 3.29 0.94 -25.25
C LYS A 479 1.91 1.05 -25.91
N ARG A 480 1.28 -0.08 -26.25
CA ARG A 480 -0.08 -0.10 -26.82
C ARG A 480 -1.12 0.44 -25.84
N LEU A 481 -0.95 0.18 -24.54
CA LEU A 481 -1.83 0.77 -23.53
C LEU A 481 -1.53 2.25 -23.32
N GLU A 482 -0.26 2.63 -23.18
CA GLU A 482 0.19 4.02 -23.04
C GLU A 482 -0.39 4.91 -24.15
N ASN A 483 -0.34 4.44 -25.41
CA ASN A 483 -0.84 5.21 -26.56
C ASN A 483 -2.37 5.42 -26.58
N LYS A 484 -3.14 4.76 -25.70
CA LYS A 484 -4.58 4.99 -25.53
C LYS A 484 -4.89 6.08 -24.50
N ASP A 485 -3.88 6.58 -23.80
CA ASP A 485 -4.02 7.49 -22.68
C ASP A 485 -3.47 8.87 -23.02
N LEU A 486 -4.27 9.91 -22.74
CA LEU A 486 -3.79 11.28 -22.79
C LEU A 486 -3.08 11.63 -21.47
N SER A 487 -1.82 12.06 -21.57
CA SER A 487 -0.91 12.40 -20.46
C SER A 487 -0.22 13.76 -20.69
N LEU A 488 0.54 14.28 -19.70
CA LEU A 488 1.14 15.62 -19.77
C LEU A 488 2.28 15.73 -20.78
N ASN A 489 2.84 14.62 -21.23
CA ASN A 489 3.77 14.59 -22.37
C ASN A 489 3.08 14.84 -23.73
N MET A 490 1.75 14.99 -23.76
CA MET A 490 0.98 15.29 -24.98
C MET A 490 0.42 16.72 -24.96
N SER A 491 -0.27 17.09 -23.88
CA SER A 491 -0.92 18.41 -23.76
C SER A 491 -1.17 18.79 -22.31
N MET A 492 -1.57 20.05 -22.10
CA MET A 492 -2.15 20.48 -20.82
C MET A 492 -3.38 19.63 -20.48
N ILE A 493 -3.48 19.20 -19.22
CA ILE A 493 -4.67 18.56 -18.64
C ILE A 493 -5.21 19.51 -17.55
N PRO A 494 -6.11 20.46 -17.88
CA PRO A 494 -6.48 21.56 -16.98
C PRO A 494 -7.55 21.13 -15.96
N LEU A 495 -7.27 20.08 -15.19
CA LEU A 495 -8.17 19.59 -14.16
C LEU A 495 -8.13 20.52 -12.93
N GLY A 496 -9.24 21.24 -12.72
CA GLY A 496 -9.46 22.01 -11.50
C GLY A 496 -9.29 21.13 -10.24
N SER A 497 -8.75 21.72 -9.17
CA SER A 497 -8.43 21.04 -7.90
C SER A 497 -7.37 19.93 -7.97
N CYS A 498 -6.77 19.66 -9.13
CA CYS A 498 -5.74 18.62 -9.29
C CYS A 498 -4.32 19.16 -9.44
N THR A 499 -4.16 20.44 -9.82
CA THR A 499 -2.85 21.10 -10.00
C THR A 499 -1.90 20.28 -10.88
N MET A 500 -2.31 20.00 -12.11
CA MET A 500 -1.53 19.23 -13.10
C MET A 500 -0.32 20.02 -13.63
N LYS A 501 0.69 20.18 -12.77
CA LYS A 501 1.96 20.87 -13.05
C LYS A 501 3.02 19.92 -13.61
N LEU A 502 4.21 20.44 -13.91
CA LEU A 502 5.36 19.63 -14.28
C LEU A 502 5.73 18.65 -13.15
N ASN A 503 5.93 17.38 -13.51
CA ASN A 503 6.68 16.40 -12.73
C ASN A 503 8.07 16.32 -13.36
N ALA A 504 9.04 17.05 -12.82
CA ALA A 504 10.32 17.20 -13.52
C ALA A 504 11.12 15.90 -13.47
N THR A 505 11.83 15.57 -14.55
CA THR A 505 12.65 14.35 -14.59
C THR A 505 13.67 14.31 -13.45
N THR A 506 14.29 15.45 -13.13
CA THR A 506 15.23 15.60 -12.00
C THR A 506 14.60 15.25 -10.65
N GLU A 507 13.32 15.57 -10.44
CA GLU A 507 12.58 15.23 -9.21
C GLU A 507 12.26 13.73 -9.16
N MET A 508 12.07 13.09 -10.31
CA MET A 508 11.65 11.69 -10.41
C MET A 508 12.81 10.68 -10.36
N ILE A 509 14.02 11.06 -10.82
CA ILE A 509 15.19 10.18 -10.86
C ILE A 509 15.49 9.50 -9.51
N PRO A 510 15.52 10.21 -8.36
CA PRO A 510 15.88 9.60 -7.08
C PRO A 510 14.88 8.57 -6.56
N VAL A 511 13.63 8.59 -7.04
CA VAL A 511 12.57 7.68 -6.58
C VAL A 511 12.94 6.21 -6.86
N THR A 512 13.72 5.94 -7.90
CA THR A 512 14.16 4.58 -8.28
C THR A 512 15.58 4.25 -7.83
N TRP A 513 16.26 5.14 -7.09
CA TRP A 513 17.56 4.82 -6.51
C TRP A 513 17.42 3.71 -5.45
N PRO A 514 18.28 2.68 -5.48
CA PRO A 514 18.23 1.60 -4.50
C PRO A 514 18.24 2.09 -3.05
N GLU A 515 19.02 3.12 -2.77
CA GLU A 515 19.22 3.73 -1.45
C GLU A 515 17.95 4.36 -0.85
N PHE A 516 16.95 4.65 -1.68
CA PHE A 516 15.60 5.00 -1.23
C PHE A 516 14.62 3.84 -1.47
N GLY A 517 14.58 3.31 -2.69
CA GLY A 517 13.58 2.35 -3.14
C GLY A 517 13.63 0.98 -2.46
N THR A 518 14.77 0.53 -1.92
CA THR A 518 14.91 -0.88 -1.45
C THR A 518 14.97 -1.05 0.06
N LEU A 519 14.98 0.03 0.85
CA LEU A 519 14.99 -0.07 2.31
C LEU A 519 13.67 -0.66 2.82
N HIS A 520 13.78 -1.58 3.78
CA HIS A 520 12.63 -2.11 4.50
C HIS A 520 12.14 -1.08 5.55
N PRO A 521 10.83 -0.80 5.69
CA PRO A 521 10.33 0.29 6.56
C PRO A 521 10.65 0.14 8.05
N PHE A 522 10.87 -1.09 8.52
CA PHE A 522 11.14 -1.40 9.93
C PHE A 522 12.60 -1.77 10.22
N ILE A 523 13.55 -1.34 9.37
CA ILE A 523 14.97 -1.44 9.74
C ILE A 523 15.27 -0.54 10.94
N PRO A 524 16.35 -0.82 11.70
CA PRO A 524 16.83 0.10 12.72
C PRO A 524 17.08 1.51 12.15
N VAL A 525 16.68 2.54 12.90
CA VAL A 525 16.66 3.93 12.43
C VAL A 525 18.05 4.45 12.01
N GLU A 526 19.11 3.93 12.63
CA GLU A 526 20.51 4.22 12.30
C GLU A 526 20.99 3.65 10.96
N GLN A 527 20.14 2.87 10.28
CA GLN A 527 20.34 2.42 8.91
C GLN A 527 19.64 3.33 7.89
N ALA A 528 18.74 4.21 8.34
CA ALA A 528 17.94 5.12 7.52
C ALA A 528 18.30 6.60 7.77
N GLU A 529 19.58 6.91 7.95
CA GLU A 529 20.05 8.27 8.25
C GLU A 529 19.74 9.25 7.10
N GLY A 530 19.90 8.82 5.85
CA GLY A 530 19.55 9.61 4.67
C GLY A 530 18.05 9.94 4.61
N TYR A 531 17.19 8.97 4.92
CA TYR A 531 15.76 9.23 5.07
C TYR A 531 15.45 10.18 6.23
N SER A 532 16.15 10.04 7.36
CA SER A 532 15.96 10.92 8.52
C SER A 532 16.31 12.37 8.20
N GLU A 533 17.36 12.60 7.42
CA GLU A 533 17.74 13.93 6.93
C GLU A 533 16.71 14.47 5.93
N LEU A 534 16.28 13.64 4.98
CA LEU A 534 15.24 13.99 4.00
C LEU A 534 13.96 14.46 4.68
N PHE A 535 13.49 13.69 5.67
CA PHE A 535 12.26 14.01 6.41
C PHE A 535 12.39 15.31 7.19
N LYS A 536 13.49 15.51 7.93
CA LYS A 536 13.71 16.77 8.68
C LYS A 536 13.76 17.99 7.76
N GLY A 537 14.44 17.89 6.63
CA GLY A 537 14.49 18.95 5.63
C GLY A 537 13.11 19.29 5.08
N LEU A 538 12.34 18.27 4.70
CA LEU A 538 11.00 18.43 4.15
C LEU A 538 10.01 18.98 5.19
N GLU A 539 10.02 18.46 6.42
CA GLU A 539 9.19 18.93 7.53
C GLU A 539 9.46 20.41 7.84
N SER A 540 10.73 20.81 7.87
CA SER A 540 11.14 22.20 8.09
C SER A 540 10.62 23.12 6.97
N ALA A 541 10.85 22.74 5.71
CA ALA A 541 10.39 23.53 4.57
C ALA A 541 8.86 23.66 4.52
N LEU A 542 8.14 22.56 4.76
CA LEU A 542 6.66 22.57 4.81
C LEU A 542 6.13 23.38 5.99
N SER A 543 6.79 23.35 7.15
CA SER A 543 6.43 24.17 8.31
C SER A 543 6.57 25.66 8.00
N GLU A 544 7.67 26.08 7.36
CA GLU A 544 7.87 27.46 6.91
C GLU A 544 6.82 27.88 5.86
N ILE A 545 6.55 27.04 4.87
CA ILE A 545 5.57 27.33 3.80
C ILE A 545 4.15 27.48 4.36
N THR A 546 3.78 26.67 5.35
CA THR A 546 2.40 26.63 5.88
C THR A 546 2.21 27.51 7.11
N GLY A 547 3.28 27.95 7.76
CA GLY A 547 3.24 28.64 9.05
C GLY A 547 2.79 27.74 10.22
N LEU A 548 2.76 26.41 10.03
CA LEU A 548 2.43 25.46 11.08
C LEU A 548 3.67 25.09 11.91
N PRO A 549 3.50 24.79 13.21
CA PRO A 549 4.64 24.50 14.09
C PRO A 549 5.26 23.11 13.87
N ALA A 550 4.56 22.21 13.18
CA ALA A 550 5.01 20.84 12.92
C ALA A 550 4.25 20.23 11.73
N VAL A 551 4.87 19.22 11.12
CA VAL A 551 4.32 18.44 10.00
C VAL A 551 4.44 16.96 10.33
N SER A 552 3.43 16.17 9.93
CA SER A 552 3.50 14.71 9.95
C SER A 552 3.48 14.19 8.52
N LEU A 553 4.47 13.36 8.17
CA LEU A 553 4.61 12.75 6.84
C LEU A 553 3.90 11.38 6.72
N GLN A 554 3.25 10.90 7.77
CA GLN A 554 2.61 9.57 7.79
C GLN A 554 1.37 9.45 6.86
N PRO A 555 0.47 10.45 6.77
CA PRO A 555 -0.72 10.33 5.92
C PRO A 555 -0.38 10.20 4.43
N ASN A 556 -0.62 9.03 3.85
CA ASN A 556 -0.27 8.68 2.47
C ASN A 556 -1.31 9.11 1.40
N SER A 557 -2.22 10.03 1.75
CA SER A 557 -3.08 10.75 0.80
C SER A 557 -3.66 12.01 1.45
N GLY A 558 -4.18 12.95 0.64
CA GLY A 558 -4.86 14.14 1.16
C GLY A 558 -6.05 13.80 2.07
N ALA A 559 -6.86 12.78 1.69
CA ALA A 559 -7.99 12.33 2.51
C ALA A 559 -7.54 11.71 3.84
N GLN A 560 -6.38 11.02 3.87
CA GLN A 560 -5.77 10.58 5.13
C GLN A 560 -5.25 11.75 5.96
N GLY A 561 -4.72 12.80 5.33
CA GLY A 561 -4.32 14.03 6.02
C GLY A 561 -5.50 14.73 6.70
N GLU A 562 -6.64 14.83 6.01
CA GLU A 562 -7.89 15.31 6.59
C GLU A 562 -8.33 14.47 7.79
N TYR A 563 -8.41 13.14 7.62
CA TYR A 563 -8.80 12.23 8.71
C TYR A 563 -7.86 12.35 9.91
N ALA A 564 -6.54 12.32 9.68
CA ALA A 564 -5.54 12.46 10.73
C ALA A 564 -5.67 13.80 11.47
N GLY A 565 -5.81 14.91 10.75
CA GLY A 565 -6.03 16.22 11.33
C GLY A 565 -7.29 16.28 12.21
N LEU A 566 -8.40 15.71 11.73
CA LEU A 566 -9.65 15.64 12.50
C LEU A 566 -9.51 14.75 13.75
N MET A 567 -8.79 13.63 13.66
CA MET A 567 -8.50 12.78 14.82
C MET A 567 -7.63 13.50 15.85
N VAL A 568 -6.62 14.27 15.43
CA VAL A 568 -5.80 15.09 16.32
C VAL A 568 -6.64 16.19 16.99
N ILE A 569 -7.52 16.88 16.26
CA ILE A 569 -8.45 17.88 16.83
C ILE A 569 -9.37 17.23 17.88
N ARG A 570 -9.89 16.04 17.58
CA ARG A 570 -10.75 15.29 18.50
C ARG A 570 -10.01 14.90 19.77
N GLU A 571 -8.78 14.42 19.66
CA GLU A 571 -7.96 14.06 20.82
C GLU A 571 -7.54 15.29 21.64
N TYR A 572 -7.28 16.42 20.97
CA TYR A 572 -7.10 17.69 21.64
C TYR A 572 -8.33 18.09 22.47
N HIS A 573 -9.54 18.01 21.93
CA HIS A 573 -10.75 18.30 22.70
C HIS A 573 -10.95 17.34 23.89
N LYS A 574 -10.67 16.05 23.73
CA LYS A 574 -10.74 15.06 24.82
C LYS A 574 -9.74 15.38 25.93
N SER A 575 -8.49 15.71 25.59
CA SER A 575 -7.47 16.04 26.59
C SER A 575 -7.83 17.27 27.43
N GLN A 576 -8.69 18.15 26.90
CA GLN A 576 -9.25 19.30 27.58
C GLN A 576 -10.60 19.04 28.29
N GLY A 577 -11.03 17.77 28.41
CA GLY A 577 -12.33 17.41 29.00
C GLY A 577 -13.55 17.78 28.14
N ASN A 578 -13.35 18.17 26.88
CA ASN A 578 -14.38 18.61 25.95
C ASN A 578 -14.81 17.51 24.95
N ALA A 579 -14.80 16.25 25.37
CA ALA A 579 -15.11 15.10 24.50
C ALA A 579 -16.51 15.15 23.86
N HIS A 580 -17.43 15.95 24.40
CA HIS A 580 -18.75 16.19 23.84
C HIS A 580 -18.73 17.02 22.53
N ARG A 581 -17.62 17.68 22.19
CA ARG A 581 -17.48 18.48 20.97
C ARG A 581 -17.18 17.61 19.76
N ASN A 582 -18.22 17.27 19.02
CA ASN A 582 -18.12 16.42 17.84
C ASN A 582 -18.77 17.04 16.58
N VAL A 583 -19.18 18.30 16.61
CA VAL A 583 -19.78 18.99 15.45
C VAL A 583 -18.67 19.61 14.61
N VAL A 584 -18.69 19.36 13.29
CA VAL A 584 -17.81 20.00 12.32
C VAL A 584 -18.64 20.73 11.27
N ILE A 585 -18.29 21.99 11.02
CA ILE A 585 -18.94 22.84 10.02
C ILE A 585 -18.20 22.66 8.71
N ILE A 586 -18.89 22.26 7.65
CA ILE A 586 -18.31 21.97 6.34
C ILE A 586 -19.11 22.70 5.27
N PRO A 587 -18.56 23.78 4.67
CA PRO A 587 -19.25 24.48 3.59
C PRO A 587 -19.67 23.54 2.45
N ALA A 588 -20.82 23.81 1.83
CA ALA A 588 -21.33 23.01 0.72
C ALA A 588 -20.34 22.92 -0.47
N SER A 589 -19.47 23.91 -0.64
CA SER A 589 -18.42 23.96 -1.66
C SER A 589 -17.19 23.10 -1.35
N ALA A 590 -17.05 22.58 -0.13
CA ALA A 590 -15.92 21.75 0.24
C ALA A 590 -15.86 20.48 -0.62
N HIS A 591 -14.65 19.98 -0.87
CA HIS A 591 -14.44 18.72 -1.58
C HIS A 591 -15.17 17.57 -0.85
N GLY A 592 -15.58 16.53 -1.58
CA GLY A 592 -16.37 15.44 -1.03
C GLY A 592 -15.63 14.59 0.01
N THR A 593 -14.29 14.66 0.04
CA THR A 593 -13.43 14.02 1.05
C THR A 593 -13.68 14.63 2.43
N ASN A 594 -13.81 15.95 2.56
CA ASN A 594 -13.99 16.61 3.85
C ASN A 594 -15.14 16.02 4.69
N PRO A 595 -16.39 15.94 4.18
CA PRO A 595 -17.49 15.35 4.94
C PRO A 595 -17.36 13.83 5.13
N ALA A 596 -16.73 13.11 4.20
CA ALA A 596 -16.46 11.68 4.37
C ALA A 596 -15.43 11.42 5.49
N SER A 597 -14.33 12.17 5.51
CA SER A 597 -13.27 12.15 6.53
C SER A 597 -13.83 12.49 7.91
N ALA A 598 -14.74 13.47 7.99
CA ALA A 598 -15.42 13.85 9.22
C ALA A 598 -16.29 12.74 9.81
N VAL A 599 -17.14 12.11 9.00
CA VAL A 599 -17.96 10.97 9.46
C VAL A 599 -17.08 9.81 9.89
N MET A 600 -16.01 9.53 9.14
CA MET A 600 -15.03 8.50 9.47
C MET A 600 -14.31 8.79 10.80
N ALA A 601 -14.05 10.06 11.12
CA ALA A 601 -13.52 10.52 12.40
C ALA A 601 -14.58 10.63 13.53
N GLY A 602 -15.80 10.10 13.31
CA GLY A 602 -16.86 10.06 14.32
C GLY A 602 -17.52 11.42 14.59
N MET A 603 -17.37 12.39 13.68
CA MET A 603 -17.92 13.73 13.82
C MET A 603 -19.29 13.87 13.14
N LYS A 604 -20.11 14.78 13.67
CA LYS A 604 -21.39 15.21 13.10
C LYS A 604 -21.17 16.39 12.15
N VAL A 605 -21.34 16.14 10.86
CA VAL A 605 -21.26 17.16 9.81
C VAL A 605 -22.48 18.09 9.86
N VAL A 606 -22.22 19.40 9.82
CA VAL A 606 -23.22 20.46 9.60
C VAL A 606 -22.76 21.27 8.39
N VAL A 607 -23.61 21.35 7.37
CA VAL A 607 -23.31 22.03 6.10
C VAL A 607 -23.64 23.51 6.16
#